data_AF-A0A0K1W260-F1
#
_entry.id   AF-A0A0K1W260-F1
#
_cell.length_a   1.000
_cell.length_b   1.000
_cell.length_c   1.000
_cell.angle_alpha   90.00
_cell.angle_beta   90.00
_cell.angle_gamma   90.00
#
_symmetry.space_group_name_H-M   'P 1'
#
loop_
_entity.id
_entity.type
_entity.pdbx_description
1 polymer ?
#
loop_
_entity_poly.entity_id
_entity_poly.type
_entity_poly.pdbx_seq_one_letter_code
_entity_poly.pdbx_strand_id
1 'polypeptide(L)'
;MDYSELLKKMRLILDDIVPLDIKYFIDFKIEKESKVEFVLVIFDKDINLFTNKENTGILNQMLPVINSDISKLNKKLVIDVEVYENYGR
;
A
#
# COMPACT_ATOMS: atom_id res chain seq x y z
N MET A 1 5.60 0.95 -17.77
CA MET A 1 4.58 0.86 -16.72
C MET A 1 4.48 2.24 -16.11
N ASP A 2 3.32 2.85 -16.20
CA ASP A 2 3.04 4.19 -15.64
C ASP A 2 2.57 4.09 -14.17
N TYR A 3 2.67 5.17 -13.40
CA TYR A 3 2.23 5.20 -11.99
C TYR A 3 0.73 4.89 -11.87
N SER A 4 -0.06 5.28 -12.88
CA SER A 4 -1.49 4.98 -12.97
C SER A 4 -1.77 3.48 -13.11
N GLU A 5 -0.93 2.75 -13.84
CA GLU A 5 -1.02 1.29 -13.95
C GLU A 5 -0.61 0.60 -12.66
N LEU A 6 0.44 1.12 -12.00
CA LEU A 6 0.89 0.62 -10.72
C LEU A 6 -0.17 0.78 -9.62
N LEU A 7 -0.82 1.96 -9.55
CA LEU A 7 -1.93 2.22 -8.64
C LEU A 7 -3.11 1.26 -8.88
N LYS A 8 -3.49 1.06 -10.15
CA LYS A 8 -4.57 0.11 -10.50
C LYS A 8 -4.23 -1.31 -10.06
N LYS A 9 -2.99 -1.75 -10.30
CA LYS A 9 -2.54 -3.08 -9.88
C LYS A 9 -2.57 -3.24 -8.36
N MET A 10 -2.12 -2.23 -7.63
CA MET A 10 -2.18 -2.22 -6.16
C MET A 10 -3.63 -2.31 -5.66
N ARG A 11 -4.54 -1.53 -6.24
CA ARG A 11 -5.97 -1.59 -5.89
C ARG A 11 -6.57 -2.96 -6.15
N LEU A 12 -6.30 -3.57 -7.30
CA LEU A 12 -6.77 -4.92 -7.60
C LEU A 12 -6.27 -5.96 -6.60
N ILE A 13 -5.01 -5.89 -6.19
CA ILE A 13 -4.45 -6.80 -5.18
C ILE A 13 -5.12 -6.57 -3.82
N LEU A 14 -5.26 -5.30 -3.40
CA LEU A 14 -5.89 -4.96 -2.14
C LEU A 14 -7.38 -5.35 -2.11
N ASP A 15 -8.12 -5.15 -3.20
CA ASP A 15 -9.54 -5.53 -3.30
C ASP A 15 -9.76 -7.05 -3.23
N ASP A 16 -8.76 -7.86 -3.60
CA ASP A 16 -8.83 -9.33 -3.54
C ASP A 16 -8.53 -9.89 -2.14
N ILE A 17 -7.66 -9.20 -1.38
CA ILE A 17 -7.14 -9.71 -0.09
C ILE A 17 -7.69 -8.98 1.13
N VAL A 18 -8.11 -7.72 1.00
CA VAL A 18 -8.64 -6.93 2.10
C VAL A 18 -10.13 -7.28 2.28
N PRO A 19 -10.55 -7.68 3.48
CA PRO A 19 -11.97 -7.94 3.75
C PRO A 19 -12.86 -6.71 3.46
N LEU A 20 -14.06 -6.95 2.93
CA LEU A 20 -14.96 -5.89 2.45
C LEU A 20 -15.42 -4.90 3.54
N ASP A 21 -15.35 -5.29 4.81
CA ASP A 21 -15.71 -4.47 5.96
C ASP A 21 -14.58 -3.51 6.41
N ILE A 22 -13.37 -3.70 5.87
CA ILE A 22 -12.21 -2.88 6.16
C ILE A 22 -12.16 -1.72 5.18
N LYS A 23 -12.19 -0.50 5.71
CA LYS A 23 -12.07 0.72 4.91
C LYS A 23 -10.61 1.13 4.80
N TYR A 24 -10.17 1.34 3.58
CA TYR A 24 -8.83 1.85 3.29
C TYR A 24 -8.89 2.79 2.09
N PHE A 25 -7.87 3.63 1.95
CA PHE A 25 -7.67 4.49 0.79
C PHE A 25 -6.22 4.43 0.36
N ILE A 26 -5.97 4.22 -0.94
CA ILE A 26 -4.61 4.22 -1.49
C ILE A 26 -4.51 5.20 -2.65
N ASP A 27 -3.45 6.02 -2.60
CA ASP A 27 -3.18 7.01 -3.63
C ASP A 27 -1.69 7.26 -3.84
N PHE A 28 -1.37 7.84 -4.99
CA PHE A 28 -0.04 8.28 -5.34
C PHE A 28 0.38 9.47 -4.47
N LYS A 29 1.59 9.40 -3.91
CA LYS A 29 2.17 10.50 -3.12
C LYS A 29 3.15 11.31 -3.94
N ILE A 30 4.23 10.66 -4.40
CA ILE A 30 5.29 11.32 -5.16
C ILE A 30 6.17 10.30 -5.90
N GLU A 31 6.77 10.73 -6.99
CA GLU A 31 7.80 10.00 -7.72
C GLU A 31 9.14 10.72 -7.59
N LYS A 32 10.18 9.96 -7.26
CA LYS A 32 11.58 10.42 -7.21
C LYS A 32 12.40 9.53 -8.15
N GLU A 33 13.64 9.91 -8.41
CA GLU A 33 14.52 9.19 -9.35
C GLU A 33 14.63 7.69 -9.03
N SER A 34 14.76 7.33 -7.75
CA SER A 34 14.99 5.96 -7.30
C SER A 34 13.77 5.29 -6.66
N LYS A 35 12.64 5.99 -6.50
CA LYS A 35 11.46 5.43 -5.84
C LYS A 35 10.13 6.05 -6.26
N VAL A 36 9.09 5.23 -6.18
CA VAL A 36 7.69 5.66 -6.28
C VAL A 36 7.07 5.47 -4.90
N GLU A 37 6.47 6.54 -4.37
CA GLU A 37 5.84 6.56 -3.06
C GLU A 37 4.31 6.63 -3.21
N PHE A 38 3.62 5.74 -2.50
CA PHE A 38 2.17 5.76 -2.33
C PHE A 38 1.84 6.02 -0.86
N VAL A 39 0.65 6.56 -0.60
CA VAL A 39 0.08 6.66 0.74
C VAL A 39 -1.08 5.69 0.84
N LEU A 40 -1.08 4.87 1.90
CA LEU A 40 -2.20 4.03 2.31
C LEU A 40 -2.76 4.59 3.61
N VAL A 41 -4.01 5.06 3.57
CA VAL A 41 -4.74 5.53 4.74
C VAL A 41 -5.68 4.42 5.22
N ILE A 42 -5.58 4.06 6.49
CA ILE A 42 -6.37 3.00 7.14
C ILE A 42 -6.89 3.45 8.50
N PHE A 43 -7.95 2.83 8.99
CA PHE A 43 -8.42 3.06 10.35
C PHE A 43 -7.52 2.35 11.37
N ASP A 44 -7.31 2.97 12.54
CA ASP A 44 -6.42 2.46 13.59
C ASP A 44 -6.72 1.02 13.99
N LYS A 45 -8.01 0.69 14.18
CA LYS A 45 -8.46 -0.66 14.52
C LYS A 45 -7.99 -1.76 13.57
N ASP A 46 -7.66 -1.40 12.32
CA ASP A 46 -7.31 -2.32 11.24
C ASP A 46 -5.80 -2.31 10.91
N ILE A 47 -4.98 -1.49 11.60
CA ILE A 47 -3.55 -1.32 11.28
C ILE A 47 -2.76 -2.64 11.24
N ASN A 48 -3.05 -3.53 12.18
CA ASN A 48 -2.36 -4.81 12.33
C ASN A 48 -2.60 -5.77 11.16
N LEU A 49 -3.67 -5.56 10.38
CA LEU A 49 -3.94 -6.32 9.17
C LEU A 49 -2.96 -5.93 8.04
N PHE A 50 -2.62 -4.65 7.94
CA PHE A 50 -1.77 -4.12 6.87
C PHE A 50 -0.29 -4.20 7.22
N THR A 51 0.06 -3.85 8.47
CA THR A 51 1.42 -3.86 8.97
C THR A 51 1.46 -4.48 10.35
N ASN A 52 2.26 -5.53 10.54
CA ASN A 52 2.49 -6.12 11.85
C ASN A 52 3.95 -6.50 12.06
N LYS A 53 4.33 -6.68 13.33
CA LYS A 53 5.70 -7.03 13.74
C LYS A 53 6.12 -8.44 13.30
N GLU A 54 5.15 -9.31 13.06
CA GLU A 54 5.38 -10.69 12.63
C GLU A 54 5.59 -10.82 11.12
N ASN A 55 5.58 -9.70 10.40
CA ASN A 55 5.78 -9.64 8.95
C ASN A 55 4.72 -10.40 8.12
N THR A 56 3.56 -10.69 8.71
CA THR A 56 2.41 -11.35 8.07
C THR A 56 1.38 -10.36 7.53
N GLY A 57 1.54 -9.07 7.83
CA GLY A 57 0.65 -8.02 7.33
C GLY A 57 0.60 -7.96 5.80
N ILE A 58 -0.54 -7.54 5.25
CA ILE A 58 -0.83 -7.49 3.82
C ILE A 58 0.30 -6.80 3.03
N LEU A 59 0.80 -5.66 3.52
CA LEU A 59 1.84 -4.91 2.81
C LEU A 59 3.16 -5.68 2.72
N ASN A 60 3.47 -6.46 3.75
CA ASN A 60 4.71 -7.25 3.79
C ASN A 60 4.71 -8.37 2.74
N GLN A 61 3.52 -8.90 2.40
CA GLN A 61 3.34 -9.92 1.37
C GLN A 61 3.21 -9.31 -0.03
N MET A 62 2.53 -8.17 -0.15
CA MET A 62 2.27 -7.50 -1.43
C MET A 62 3.50 -6.78 -1.99
N LEU A 63 4.25 -6.06 -1.14
CA LEU A 63 5.37 -5.22 -1.58
C LEU A 63 6.46 -5.99 -2.34
N PRO A 64 6.88 -7.21 -1.95
CA PRO A 64 7.86 -7.98 -2.72
C PRO A 64 7.39 -8.33 -4.13
N VAL A 65 6.12 -8.72 -4.29
CA VAL A 65 5.54 -9.06 -5.60
C VAL A 65 5.57 -7.85 -6.52
N ILE A 66 5.11 -6.70 -6.02
CA ILE A 66 5.05 -5.48 -6.83
C ILE A 66 6.46 -4.94 -7.11
N ASN A 67 7.36 -4.97 -6.13
CA ASN A 67 8.76 -4.56 -6.34
C ASN A 67 9.46 -5.46 -7.37
N SER A 68 9.14 -6.75 -7.44
CA SER A 68 9.65 -7.64 -8.50
C SER A 68 9.24 -7.13 -9.88
N ASP A 69 7.99 -6.72 -10.05
CA ASP A 69 7.47 -6.22 -11.33
C ASP A 69 8.05 -4.87 -11.75
N ILE A 70 8.22 -3.95 -10.79
CA ILE A 70 8.74 -2.60 -11.07
C ILE A 70 10.28 -2.53 -11.05
N SER A 71 10.98 -3.59 -10.64
CA SER A 71 12.45 -3.66 -10.66
C SER A 71 13.04 -3.33 -12.05
N LYS A 72 12.29 -3.63 -13.11
CA LYS A 72 12.60 -3.28 -14.51
C LYS A 72 12.70 -1.77 -14.76
N LEU A 73 12.20 -0.94 -13.84
CA LEU A 73 12.23 0.52 -13.90
C LEU A 73 13.38 1.14 -13.09
N ASN A 74 14.25 0.33 -12.46
CA ASN A 74 15.27 0.80 -11.52
C ASN A 74 14.71 1.67 -10.37
N LYS A 75 13.44 1.47 -10.02
CA LYS A 75 12.75 2.17 -8.93
C LYS A 75 12.29 1.19 -7.85
N LYS A 76 12.24 1.67 -6.62
CA LYS A 76 11.66 0.96 -5.48
C LYS A 76 10.28 1.51 -5.14
N LEU A 77 9.33 0.62 -4.86
CA LEU A 77 8.01 0.98 -4.36
C LEU A 77 8.10 1.14 -2.85
N VAL A 78 7.60 2.27 -2.37
CA VAL A 78 7.44 2.56 -0.94
C VAL A 78 5.98 2.92 -0.70
N ILE A 79 5.42 2.40 0.40
CA ILE A 79 4.06 2.74 0.84
C ILE A 79 4.20 3.33 2.23
N ASP A 80 3.83 4.60 2.36
CA ASP A 80 3.65 5.24 3.65
C ASP A 80 2.26 4.88 4.18
N VAL A 81 2.20 4.38 5.42
CA VAL A 81 0.93 4.05 6.06
C VAL A 81 0.55 5.19 7.00
N GLU A 82 -0.60 5.79 6.74
CA GLU A 82 -1.19 6.81 7.59
C GLU A 82 -2.41 6.24 8.31
N VAL A 83 -2.48 6.47 9.61
CA VAL A 83 -3.59 6.01 10.43
C VAL A 83 -4.59 7.14 10.56
N TYR A 84 -5.81 6.89 10.11
CA TYR A 84 -6.94 7.77 10.37
C TYR A 84 -7.45 7.50 11.78
N GLU A 85 -6.91 8.27 12.73
CA GLU A 85 -7.39 8.31 14.10
C GLU A 85 -8.62 9.22 14.14
N ASN A 86 -9.79 8.63 14.41
CA ASN A 86 -11.03 9.38 14.51
C ASN A 86 -11.07 10.08 15.89
N TYR A 87 -10.27 11.13 16.07
CA TYR A 87 -10.30 11.99 17.27
C TYR A 87 -11.60 12.80 17.30
N GLY A 88 -12.71 12.17 17.69
CA GLY A 88 -13.96 12.89 17.92
C GLY A 88 -15.21 12.13 17.53
N ARG A 89 -15.48 11.00 18.20
CA ARG A 89 -16.82 10.60 18.65
C ARG A 89 -16.71 9.76 19.91
#